data_AF-K3XRW7-F1
#
_entry.id   AF-K3XRW7-F1
#
_cell.length_a   1.000
_cell.length_b   1.000
_cell.length_c   1.000
_cell.angle_alpha   90.00
_cell.angle_beta   90.00
_cell.angle_gamma   90.00
#
_symmetry.space_group_name_H-M   'P 1'
#
loop_
_entity.id
_entity.type
_entity.pdbx_description
1 polymer ?
#
loop_
_entity_poly.entity_id
_entity_poly.type
_entity_poly.pdbx_seq_one_letter_code
_entity_poly.pdbx_strand_id
1 'polypeptide(L)' 'MKEFDKVYGPTWHCIVGTSYGSFVTHSRGCFLYFSMDKIIVMLFKTKIRKVLAS' A
#
# COMPACT_ATOMS: atom_id res chain seq x y z
N MET A 1 -3.76 -6.55 4.22
CA MET A 1 -3.11 -5.41 4.90
C MET A 1 -3.08 -5.55 6.40
N LYS A 2 -4.13 -6.03 7.06
CA LYS A 2 -4.21 -6.12 8.53
C LYS A 2 -2.95 -6.70 9.20
N GLU A 3 -2.32 -7.71 8.61
CA GLU A 3 -1.07 -8.29 9.08
C GLU A 3 0.10 -7.30 8.95
N PHE A 4 0.25 -6.64 7.80
CA PHE A 4 1.23 -5.56 7.61
C PHE A 4 0.95 -4.35 8.51
N ASP A 5 -0.32 -4.00 8.72
CA ASP A 5 -0.72 -2.95 9.65
C ASP A 5 -0.37 -3.33 11.09
N LYS A 6 -0.52 -4.61 11.46
CA LYS A 6 -0.17 -5.13 12.78
C LYS A 6 1.35 -5.15 13.02
N VAL A 7 2.13 -5.56 12.01
CA VAL A 7 3.59 -5.75 12.13
C VAL A 7 4.36 -4.45 11.88
N TYR A 8 3.94 -3.65 10.89
CA TYR A 8 4.68 -2.47 10.42
C TYR A 8 3.90 -1.16 10.61
N GLY A 9 2.75 -1.21 11.30
CA GLY A 9 1.88 -0.08 11.57
C GLY A 9 1.00 0.32 10.37
N PRO A 10 -0.23 0.81 10.59
CA PRO A 10 -1.11 1.28 9.52
C PRO A 10 -0.59 2.56 8.84
N THR A 11 -1.05 2.92 7.64
CA THR A 11 -2.07 2.24 6.81
C THR A 11 -1.44 1.72 5.53
N TRP A 12 -1.32 0.40 5.42
CA TRP A 12 -0.93 -0.26 4.18
C TRP A 12 -2.11 -0.33 3.22
N HIS A 13 -1.81 -0.45 1.92
CA HIS A 13 -2.73 -0.57 0.79
C HIS A 13 -2.19 -1.63 -0.17
N CYS A 14 -3.07 -2.46 -0.73
CA CYS A 14 -2.70 -3.58 -1.60
C CYS A 14 -3.68 -3.61 -2.77
N ILE A 15 -3.16 -3.49 -3.98
CA ILE A 15 -3.91 -3.62 -5.23
C ILE A 15 -3.44 -4.90 -5.90
N VAL A 16 -4.39 -5.73 -6.31
CA VAL A 16 -4.13 -7.00 -6.98
C VAL A 16 -5.00 -7.07 -8.23
N GLY A 17 -4.41 -7.36 -9.38
CA GLY A 17 -5.14 -7.47 -10.64
C GLY A 17 -4.26 -7.92 -11.78
N THR A 18 -4.85 -8.22 -12.93
CA THR A 18 -4.12 -8.68 -14.13
C THR A 18 -3.71 -7.54 -15.06
N SER A 19 -4.31 -6.37 -14.91
CA SER A 19 -3.95 -5.14 -15.63
C SER A 19 -4.50 -3.92 -14.90
N TYR A 20 -3.64 -2.98 -14.50
CA TYR A 20 -4.03 -1.68 -13.94
C TYR A 20 -2.89 -0.66 -14.09
N GLY A 21 -3.25 0.62 -14.13
CA GLY A 21 -2.32 1.74 -13.98
C GLY A 21 -2.60 2.48 -12.67
N SER A 22 -1.56 2.99 -12.01
CA SER A 22 -1.75 3.72 -10.75
C SER A 22 -0.72 4.83 -10.56
N PHE A 23 -1.12 5.90 -9.89
CA PHE A 23 -0.25 6.99 -9.45
C PHE A 23 -0.52 7.25 -7.97
N VAL A 24 0.39 6.81 -7.09
CA VAL A 24 0.18 6.82 -5.64
C VAL A 24 1.31 7.57 -4.92
N THR A 25 0.94 8.42 -3.96
CA THR A 25 1.88 8.98 -3.00
C THR A 25 2.01 8.02 -1.82
N HIS A 26 3.23 7.56 -1.55
CA HIS A 26 3.50 6.57 -0.51
C HIS A 26 4.68 6.98 0.38
N SER A 27 4.80 6.32 1.53
CA SER A 27 5.89 6.54 2.48
C SER A 27 7.18 5.92 1.93
N ARG A 28 8.30 6.65 2.04
CA ARG A 28 9.62 6.22 1.56
C ARG A 28 9.97 4.83 2.13
N GLY A 29 10.40 3.91 1.27
CA GLY A 29 10.78 2.55 1.66
C GLY A 29 9.61 1.61 1.98
N CYS A 30 8.36 2.06 1.84
CA CYS A 30 7.17 1.25 2.08
C CYS A 30 6.37 1.06 0.77
N PHE A 31 7.05 0.61 -0.28
CA PHE A 31 6.47 0.33 -1.58
C PHE A 31 7.07 -0.95 -2.14
N LEU A 32 6.21 -1.85 -2.62
CA LEU A 32 6.56 -3.10 -3.25
C LEU A 32 5.62 -3.33 -4.44
N TYR A 33 6.19 -3.62 -5.60
CA TYR A 33 5.46 -3.91 -6.83
C TYR A 33 6.10 -5.11 -7.52
N PHE A 34 5.31 -6.16 -7.74
CA PHE A 34 5.78 -7.39 -8.36
C PHE A 34 4.65 -8.12 -9.06
N SER A 35 5.00 -9.05 -9.94
CA SER A 35 4.05 -9.96 -10.58
C SER A 35 4.30 -11.40 -10.14
N MET A 36 3.22 -12.18 -10.10
CA MET A 36 3.21 -13.63 -9.98
C MET A 36 2.33 -14.16 -11.11
N ASP A 37 2.95 -14.82 -12.08
CA ASP A 37 2.31 -15.21 -13.34
C ASP A 37 1.61 -14.03 -14.04
N LYS A 38 0.28 -14.06 -14.11
CA LYS A 38 -0.57 -13.04 -14.73
C LYS A 38 -1.09 -12.01 -13.73
N ILE A 39 -0.79 -12.18 -12.44
CA ILE A 39 -1.28 -11.30 -11.37
C ILE A 39 -0.18 -10.30 -11.05
N ILE A 40 -0.54 -9.03 -11.02
CA ILE A 40 0.29 -7.92 -10.57
C ILE A 40 -0.19 -7.54 -9.17
N VAL A 41 0.76 -7.40 -8.25
CA VAL A 41 0.53 -7.01 -6.87
C VAL A 41 1.29 -5.71 -6.60
N MET A 42 0.58 -4.70 -6.10
CA MET A 42 1.16 -3.45 -5.62
C MET A 42 0.79 -3.23 -4.17
N LEU A 43 1.78 -3.21 -3.29
CA LEU A 43 1.65 -3.00 -1.85
C LEU A 43 2.37 -1.71 -1.46
N PHE A 44 1.69 -0.79 -0.79
CA PHE A 44 2.29 0.49 -0.40
C PHE A 44 1.68 1.05 0.90
N LYS A 45 2.44 1.87 1.64
CA LYS A 45 1.96 2.53 2.87
C LYS A 45 1.74 4.03 2.67
N THR A 46 0.60 4.57 3.09
CA THR A 46 0.34 6.02 3.08
C THR A 46 0.58 6.66 4.43
N LYS A 47 0.84 7.98 4.45
CA LYS A 47 0.90 8.75 5.70
C LYS A 47 -0.52 9.04 6.18
N ILE A 48 -0.82 8.69 7.43
CA ILE A 48 -2.05 9.12 8.08
C ILE A 48 -1.88 10.59 8.47
N ARG A 49 -2.65 11.48 7.86
CA ARG A 49 -2.81 12.84 8.39
C ARG A 49 -3.84 12.78 9.51
N LYS A 50 -3.37 12.84 10.76
CA LYS A 50 -4.26 13.10 11.89
C LYS A 50 -4.79 14.52 11.71
N VAL A 51 -6.06 14.66 11.36
CA VAL A 51 -6.76 15.92 11.59
C VAL A 51 -6.87 16.03 13.10
N LEU A 52 -6.23 17.04 13.70
CA LEU A 52 -6.42 17.32 15.11
C LEU A 52 -7.91 17.59 15.30
N ALA A 53 -8.59 16.72 16.04
CA ALA A 53 -9.95 16.98 16.46
C ALA A 53 -9.90 18.17 17.43
N SER A 54 -10.60 19.24 17.06
CA SER A 54 -10.86 20.41 17.90
C SER A 54 -11.75 20.05 19.07
#